data_AF-A0A1Q7QHK5-F1
#
_entry.id   AF-A0A1Q7QHK5-F1
#
_cell.length_a   1.000
_cell.length_b   1.000
_cell.length_c   1.000
_cell.angle_alpha   90.00
_cell.angle_beta   90.00
_cell.angle_gamma   90.00
#
_symmetry.space_group_name_H-M   'P 1'
#
loop_
_entity.id
_entity.type
_entity.pdbx_description
1 polymer ?
#
loop_
_entity_poly.entity_id
_entity_poly.type
_entity_poly.pdbx_seq_one_letter_code
_entity_poly.pdbx_strand_id
1 'polypeptide(L)'
;MAIAEKKDLYTFPGPPDAVSPEWPGTPIGAKNTVTRTKGRTAVHDKTVDRKPGLFRRLVANAVESIASSGQRTYSHDVVIHGLRVRAITNSEHLIGYWKDNWYGIDEWLRITGKRAAETPDVLVIALGRVPTEAEAAYYSRQNDTVIFFNTSYYGQLKSWVLGAVGRKLAVEYGVHSIHGAVVTKDGKGILYIAPTGTGKSTSTYGVMEFPNTRFHSDDWVYVRYAYGTKDGKTVSPLRILDGGEEVAKGYQTYRWLEEHRSSDATVVGRGLDDREITASAKDLDVDHPEAYAYTSEKVFYLRSNLVENFPQAAFDMIRSRLENAPDVTPEFMAEHKATIDAIQAKLQGKPPFDRMDEATLRTTIARFFAFDNTRAMLDITTVFPKERVFTNPMEPARINAVLLIKRNFDEDVVVERLPIDKFMARLLIGLTPAGTKEIVYNSYRAVDDKSERAWIDTIEAKGVDRMWSEYEKAKDKPETLHEEMEMFRMLYSSAAAYDLNTTLQKDKAITSKMEAVSKTMRIIVKALENTKSDFRYDIGSYRKLVE
;
A
#
# COMPACT_ATOMS: atom_id res chain seq x y z
N MET A 1 37.65 -25.15 12.30
CA MET A 1 37.43 -23.86 11.62
C MET A 1 36.73 -22.95 12.61
N ALA A 2 37.37 -21.85 13.00
CA ALA A 2 36.74 -20.85 13.85
C ALA A 2 35.54 -20.26 13.10
N ILE A 3 34.36 -20.31 13.71
CA ILE A 3 33.20 -19.57 13.23
C ILE A 3 33.59 -18.10 13.40
N ALA A 4 33.88 -17.41 12.31
CA ALA A 4 34.14 -15.97 12.37
C ALA A 4 32.91 -15.31 13.00
N GLU A 5 33.10 -14.63 14.14
CA GLU A 5 32.04 -13.84 14.76
C GLU A 5 31.50 -12.86 13.71
N LYS A 6 30.21 -12.97 13.42
CA LYS A 6 29.52 -12.05 12.54
C LYS A 6 29.46 -10.72 13.28
N LYS A 7 30.34 -9.78 12.91
CA LYS A 7 30.36 -8.44 13.51
C LYS A 7 29.02 -7.75 13.24
N ASP A 8 28.49 -7.08 14.26
CA ASP A 8 27.30 -6.25 14.11
C ASP A 8 27.62 -5.07 13.19
N LEU A 9 26.82 -4.88 12.15
CA LEU A 9 27.02 -3.81 11.17
C LEU A 9 26.44 -2.46 11.65
N TYR A 10 25.50 -2.49 12.58
CA TYR A 10 24.85 -1.32 13.12
C TYR A 10 24.27 -1.61 14.50
N THR A 11 23.97 -0.56 15.27
CA THR A 11 23.38 -0.65 16.61
C THR A 11 22.22 0.32 16.78
N PHE A 12 21.42 0.13 17.83
CA PHE A 12 20.38 1.07 18.24
C PHE A 12 20.63 1.47 19.70
N PRO A 13 20.30 2.71 20.09
CA PRO A 13 20.23 3.06 21.51
C PRO A 13 19.34 2.08 22.28
N GLY A 14 19.77 1.71 23.50
CA GLY A 14 19.02 0.81 24.36
C GLY A 14 17.72 1.44 24.88
N PRO A 15 16.70 0.63 25.20
CA PRO A 15 15.46 1.14 25.78
C PRO A 15 15.70 1.70 27.19
N PRO A 16 14.93 2.72 27.63
CA PRO A 16 15.05 3.26 28.97
C PRO A 16 14.53 2.30 30.05
N ASP A 17 13.61 1.39 29.69
CA ASP A 17 13.14 0.31 30.57
C ASP A 17 12.61 -0.91 29.78
N ALA A 18 12.31 -1.99 30.50
CA ALA A 18 11.87 -3.26 29.94
C ALA A 18 10.46 -3.23 29.33
N VAL A 19 9.67 -2.17 29.48
CA VAL A 19 8.26 -2.09 29.02
C VAL A 19 7.99 -0.93 28.04
N SER A 20 9.00 -0.11 27.75
CA SER A 20 8.93 1.00 26.80
C SER A 20 8.63 0.51 25.38
N PRO A 21 7.51 0.91 24.75
CA PRO A 21 7.24 0.54 23.36
C PRO A 21 8.15 1.31 22.38
N GLU A 22 8.58 2.52 22.75
CA GLU A 22 9.40 3.43 21.96
C GLU A 22 10.34 4.26 22.84
N TRP A 23 11.40 4.80 22.24
CA TRP A 23 12.32 5.75 22.86
C TRP A 23 13.07 6.59 21.81
N PRO A 24 13.73 7.70 22.19
CA PRO A 24 14.54 8.49 21.26
C PRO A 24 15.72 7.69 20.71
N GLY A 25 15.90 7.74 19.39
CA GLY A 25 17.11 7.27 18.71
C GLY A 25 18.18 8.36 18.63
N THR A 26 19.38 7.99 18.17
CA THR A 26 20.46 8.95 17.91
C THR A 26 19.99 10.00 16.90
N PRO A 27 20.24 11.30 17.11
CA PRO A 27 19.69 12.37 16.28
C PRO A 27 19.96 12.20 14.78
N ILE A 28 18.89 12.32 13.98
CA ILE A 28 18.87 12.40 12.51
C ILE A 28 17.47 12.87 12.10
N GLY A 29 17.37 13.59 10.99
CA GLY A 29 16.10 14.14 10.54
C GLY A 29 15.54 15.20 11.50
N ALA A 30 14.22 15.38 11.47
CA ALA A 30 13.50 16.18 12.46
C ALA A 30 13.35 15.45 13.81
N LYS A 31 13.24 14.12 13.80
CA LYS A 31 13.16 13.25 14.98
C LYS A 31 13.51 11.83 14.56
N ASN A 32 14.21 11.08 15.40
CA ASN A 32 14.42 9.64 15.22
C ASN A 32 13.82 8.90 16.42
N THR A 33 12.84 8.03 16.18
CA THR A 33 12.24 7.19 17.22
C THR A 33 12.67 5.75 17.00
N VAL A 34 13.20 5.09 18.02
CA VAL A 34 13.43 3.64 18.02
C VAL A 34 12.21 2.96 18.64
N THR A 35 11.69 1.96 17.95
CA THR A 35 10.62 1.10 18.47
C THR A 35 11.21 -0.18 19.05
N ARG A 36 10.56 -0.72 20.08
CA ARG A 36 10.90 -2.01 20.71
C ARG A 36 10.93 -3.10 19.66
N THR A 37 9.77 -3.35 19.07
CA THR A 37 9.60 -4.21 17.91
C THR A 37 9.72 -3.35 16.67
N LYS A 38 10.73 -3.61 15.85
CA LYS A 38 11.04 -2.85 14.62
C LYS A 38 10.25 -3.35 13.41
N GLY A 39 9.09 -3.93 13.67
CA GLY A 39 8.30 -4.72 12.75
C GLY A 39 6.97 -5.12 13.38
N ARG A 40 6.33 -6.16 12.82
CA ARG A 40 5.01 -6.60 13.29
C ARG A 40 5.10 -7.26 14.66
N THR A 41 4.07 -7.06 15.47
CA THR A 41 3.88 -7.78 16.73
C THR A 41 3.77 -9.29 16.47
N ALA A 42 4.41 -10.08 17.34
CA ALA A 42 4.29 -11.54 17.29
C ALA A 42 2.85 -12.00 17.55
N VAL A 43 2.14 -11.29 18.44
CA VAL A 43 0.72 -11.51 18.72
C VAL A 43 -0.11 -10.57 17.86
N HIS A 44 -0.96 -11.14 17.01
CA HIS A 44 -1.95 -10.37 16.27
C HIS A 44 -3.20 -11.20 15.98
N ASP A 45 -4.37 -10.57 16.03
CA ASP A 45 -5.66 -11.27 15.90
C ASP A 45 -6.71 -10.42 15.18
N LYS A 46 -7.11 -10.88 13.98
CA LYS A 46 -8.16 -10.27 13.16
C LYS A 46 -9.49 -11.04 13.25
N THR A 47 -9.57 -12.02 14.16
CA THR A 47 -10.72 -12.90 14.40
C THR A 47 -11.44 -12.55 15.70
N VAL A 48 -11.26 -11.32 16.20
CA VAL A 48 -11.77 -10.85 17.50
C VAL A 48 -13.25 -11.15 17.66
N ASP A 49 -14.03 -10.93 16.60
CA ASP A 49 -15.49 -11.09 16.61
C ASP A 49 -15.96 -12.54 16.78
N ARG A 50 -15.09 -13.53 16.50
CA ARG A 50 -15.40 -14.95 16.68
C ARG A 50 -15.16 -15.42 18.12
N LYS A 51 -14.58 -14.58 18.97
CA LYS A 51 -14.16 -14.92 20.34
C LYS A 51 -15.08 -14.20 21.34
N PRO A 52 -16.05 -14.90 21.95
CA PRO A 52 -17.03 -14.28 22.84
C PRO A 52 -16.38 -13.43 23.93
N GLY A 53 -16.81 -12.17 24.04
CA GLY A 53 -16.35 -11.23 25.07
C GLY A 53 -14.97 -10.60 24.83
N LEU A 54 -14.19 -11.06 23.84
CA LEU A 54 -12.82 -10.56 23.63
C LEU A 54 -12.81 -9.06 23.31
N PHE A 55 -13.62 -8.60 22.37
CA PHE A 55 -13.69 -7.18 22.02
C PHE A 55 -13.98 -6.29 23.23
N ARG A 56 -14.98 -6.65 24.03
CA ARG A 56 -15.35 -5.91 25.25
C ARG A 56 -14.21 -5.86 26.25
N ARG A 57 -13.49 -6.98 26.45
CA ARG A 57 -12.31 -7.04 27.33
C ARG A 57 -11.19 -6.11 26.85
N LEU A 58 -10.89 -6.13 25.54
CA LEU A 58 -9.84 -5.28 24.96
C LEU A 58 -10.17 -3.79 25.14
N VAL A 59 -11.41 -3.39 24.85
CA VAL A 59 -11.86 -2.00 25.05
C VAL A 59 -11.86 -1.62 26.52
N ALA A 60 -12.34 -2.48 27.42
CA ALA A 60 -12.32 -2.24 28.86
C ALA A 60 -10.89 -2.02 29.38
N ASN A 61 -9.94 -2.85 28.96
CA ASN A 61 -8.53 -2.72 29.34
C ASN A 61 -7.91 -1.42 28.81
N ALA A 62 -8.27 -0.99 27.60
CA ALA A 62 -7.84 0.29 27.07
C ALA A 62 -8.40 1.48 27.85
N VAL A 63 -9.70 1.46 28.14
CA VAL A 63 -10.38 2.53 28.91
C VAL A 63 -9.81 2.62 30.33
N GLU A 64 -9.65 1.48 31.00
CA GLU A 64 -9.04 1.41 32.33
C GLU A 64 -7.61 1.96 32.32
N SER A 65 -6.81 1.62 31.31
CA SER A 65 -5.45 2.15 31.16
C SER A 65 -5.43 3.67 30.96
N ILE A 66 -6.32 4.22 30.13
CA ILE A 66 -6.44 5.67 29.92
C ILE A 66 -6.85 6.36 31.24
N ALA A 67 -7.79 5.77 31.99
CA ALA A 67 -8.29 6.35 33.23
C ALA A 67 -7.27 6.32 34.39
N SER A 68 -6.50 5.24 34.50
CA SER A 68 -5.65 4.98 35.67
C SER A 68 -4.17 5.31 35.49
N SER A 69 -3.65 5.36 34.26
CA SER A 69 -2.19 5.45 34.02
C SER A 69 -1.56 6.81 34.34
N GLY A 70 -2.35 7.88 34.41
CA GLY A 70 -1.85 9.26 34.48
C GLY A 70 -1.06 9.71 33.25
N GLN A 71 -1.02 8.91 32.18
CA GLN A 71 -0.31 9.23 30.96
C GLN A 71 -1.11 10.21 30.10
N ARG A 72 -0.40 11.11 29.42
CA ARG A 72 -1.01 11.98 28.42
C ARG A 72 -1.57 11.12 27.29
N THR A 73 -2.86 11.29 27.02
CA THR A 73 -3.55 10.66 25.89
C THR A 73 -3.91 11.71 24.86
N TYR A 74 -3.70 11.37 23.59
CA TYR A 74 -4.06 12.15 22.43
C TYR A 74 -5.27 11.53 21.75
N SER A 75 -6.15 12.38 21.22
CA SER A 75 -7.23 11.99 20.31
C SER A 75 -7.16 12.88 19.07
N HIS A 76 -7.16 12.29 17.88
CA HIS A 76 -7.13 13.04 16.63
C HIS A 76 -7.85 12.30 15.51
N ASP A 77 -8.59 13.07 14.71
CA ASP A 77 -9.36 12.54 13.59
C ASP A 77 -8.72 12.93 12.26
N VAL A 78 -8.73 11.98 11.33
CA VAL A 78 -8.31 12.19 9.93
C VAL A 78 -9.40 11.68 9.00
N VAL A 79 -9.27 12.03 7.72
CA VAL A 79 -10.14 11.54 6.66
C VAL A 79 -9.33 10.69 5.69
N ILE A 80 -9.80 9.47 5.46
CA ILE A 80 -9.21 8.53 4.50
C ILE A 80 -10.30 8.18 3.49
N HIS A 81 -10.17 8.73 2.27
CA HIS A 81 -11.14 8.56 1.17
C HIS A 81 -12.60 8.81 1.59
N GLY A 82 -12.83 9.91 2.30
CA GLY A 82 -14.15 10.33 2.77
C GLY A 82 -14.61 9.71 4.09
N LEU A 83 -13.96 8.65 4.60
CA LEU A 83 -14.27 8.07 5.91
C LEU A 83 -13.52 8.79 7.02
N ARG A 84 -14.21 9.11 8.12
CA ARG A 84 -13.61 9.69 9.31
C ARG A 84 -13.00 8.60 10.17
N VAL A 85 -11.71 8.72 10.48
CA VAL A 85 -11.01 7.76 11.33
C VAL A 85 -10.47 8.46 12.56
N ARG A 86 -10.76 7.92 13.75
CA ARG A 86 -10.28 8.47 15.03
C ARG A 86 -9.15 7.62 15.59
N ALA A 87 -8.04 8.24 15.94
CA ALA A 87 -6.99 7.62 16.75
C ALA A 87 -7.02 8.12 18.19
N ILE A 88 -6.90 7.20 19.15
CA ILE A 88 -6.67 7.44 20.57
C ILE A 88 -5.36 6.75 20.95
N THR A 89 -4.36 7.52 21.40
CA THR A 89 -3.04 6.97 21.74
C THR A 89 -2.34 7.78 22.82
N ASN A 90 -1.47 7.14 23.60
CA ASN A 90 -0.54 7.80 24.52
C ASN A 90 0.89 7.94 23.94
N SER A 91 1.10 7.54 22.68
CA SER A 91 2.38 7.68 21.98
C SER A 91 2.45 8.99 21.20
N GLU A 92 3.44 9.82 21.53
CA GLU A 92 3.74 11.04 20.78
C GLU A 92 4.29 10.71 19.38
N HIS A 93 5.01 9.59 19.25
CA HIS A 93 5.52 9.09 17.98
C HIS A 93 4.35 8.74 17.03
N LEU A 94 3.44 7.86 17.46
CA LEU A 94 2.32 7.41 16.63
C LEU A 94 1.41 8.56 16.20
N ILE A 95 1.05 9.46 17.12
CA ILE A 95 0.18 10.59 16.79
C ILE A 95 0.87 11.62 15.87
N GLY A 96 2.20 11.74 15.95
CA GLY A 96 2.99 12.57 15.04
C GLY A 96 2.91 12.04 13.61
N TYR A 97 3.24 10.75 13.42
CA TYR A 97 3.15 10.10 12.11
C TYR A 97 1.72 10.09 11.56
N TRP A 98 0.71 9.86 12.41
CA TRP A 98 -0.70 9.94 12.07
C TRP A 98 -1.11 11.26 11.41
N LYS A 99 -0.66 12.38 12.00
CA LYS A 99 -0.96 13.74 11.50
C LYS A 99 -0.18 14.08 10.24
N ASP A 100 1.01 13.53 10.09
CA ASP A 100 1.81 13.72 8.88
C ASP A 100 1.21 12.92 7.71
N ASN A 101 0.78 11.67 7.94
CA ASN A 101 0.37 10.72 6.90
C ASN A 101 -0.98 11.04 6.23
N TRP A 102 -1.98 11.46 7.01
CA TRP A 102 -3.37 11.63 6.51
C TRP A 102 -3.90 13.05 6.69
N TYR A 103 -4.96 13.34 5.93
CA TYR A 103 -5.62 14.65 5.94
C TYR A 103 -6.42 14.85 7.22
N GLY A 104 -6.17 15.93 7.94
CA GLY A 104 -7.06 16.36 9.03
C GLY A 104 -8.44 16.76 8.49
N ILE A 105 -9.46 16.81 9.34
CA ILE A 105 -10.85 17.16 8.93
C ILE A 105 -10.92 18.51 8.21
N ASP A 106 -10.32 19.55 8.78
CA ASP A 106 -10.34 20.90 8.19
C ASP A 106 -9.54 20.96 6.89
N GLU A 107 -8.42 20.23 6.83
CA GLU A 107 -7.61 20.13 5.62
C GLU A 107 -8.37 19.44 4.50
N TRP A 108 -9.05 18.32 4.80
CA TRP A 108 -9.90 17.61 3.85
C TRP A 108 -11.02 18.49 3.31
N LEU A 109 -11.72 19.23 4.18
CA LEU A 109 -12.77 20.17 3.78
C LEU A 109 -12.22 21.25 2.85
N ARG A 110 -11.07 21.83 3.19
CA ARG A 110 -10.44 22.88 2.39
C ARG A 110 -10.02 22.39 0.99
N ILE A 111 -9.47 21.19 0.90
CA ILE A 111 -8.96 20.64 -0.37
C ILE A 111 -10.11 20.11 -1.25
N THR A 112 -11.07 19.41 -0.64
CA THR A 112 -12.09 18.66 -1.39
C THR A 112 -13.46 19.33 -1.43
N GLY A 113 -13.70 20.34 -0.58
CA GLY A 113 -15.01 20.96 -0.38
C GLY A 113 -16.01 20.10 0.42
N LYS A 114 -15.59 18.93 0.93
CA LYS A 114 -16.50 17.94 1.53
C LYS A 114 -16.31 17.83 3.04
N ARG A 115 -17.44 17.70 3.75
CA ARG A 115 -17.44 17.41 5.18
C ARG A 115 -17.34 15.90 5.39
N ALA A 116 -16.52 15.50 6.36
CA ALA A 116 -16.53 14.14 6.87
C ALA A 116 -17.74 13.93 7.81
N ALA A 117 -18.06 12.66 8.09
CA ALA A 117 -19.13 12.32 9.03
C ALA A 117 -18.90 12.91 10.43
N GLU A 118 -19.98 13.14 11.19
CA GLU A 118 -19.89 13.68 12.55
C GLU A 118 -19.30 12.68 13.55
N THR A 119 -19.54 11.39 13.34
CA THR A 119 -18.97 10.30 14.11
C THR A 119 -17.85 9.61 13.32
N PRO A 120 -16.84 9.02 13.99
CA PRO A 120 -15.82 8.25 13.29
C PRO A 120 -16.42 6.95 12.74
N ASP A 121 -16.10 6.66 11.48
CA ASP A 121 -16.42 5.41 10.79
C ASP A 121 -15.56 4.25 11.27
N VAL A 122 -14.32 4.54 11.67
CA VAL A 122 -13.33 3.57 12.18
C VAL A 122 -12.66 4.15 13.42
N LEU A 123 -12.52 3.34 14.47
CA LEU A 123 -11.83 3.69 15.70
C LEU A 123 -10.49 2.97 15.81
N VAL A 124 -9.45 3.70 16.20
CA VAL A 124 -8.10 3.18 16.42
C VAL A 124 -7.68 3.50 17.85
N ILE A 125 -7.38 2.49 18.64
CA ILE A 125 -6.86 2.62 20.00
C ILE A 125 -5.45 2.05 20.01
N ALA A 126 -4.43 2.85 20.28
CA ALA A 126 -3.05 2.39 20.30
C ALA A 126 -2.34 2.85 21.57
N LEU A 127 -2.22 1.97 22.56
CA LEU A 127 -1.74 2.32 23.89
C LEU A 127 -0.46 1.56 24.25
N GLY A 128 0.56 2.30 24.64
CA GLY A 128 1.77 1.76 25.27
C GLY A 128 1.62 1.59 26.77
N ARG A 129 2.47 0.76 27.38
CA ARG A 129 2.57 0.54 28.83
C ARG A 129 1.25 0.14 29.50
N VAL A 130 0.49 -0.74 28.84
CA VAL A 130 -0.74 -1.37 29.37
C VAL A 130 -0.36 -2.71 30.03
N PRO A 131 -0.26 -2.82 31.37
CA PRO A 131 0.32 -3.99 32.02
C PRO A 131 -0.51 -5.27 31.88
N THR A 132 -1.82 -5.13 31.64
CA THR A 132 -2.78 -6.23 31.52
C THR A 132 -2.79 -6.87 30.12
N GLU A 133 -2.00 -6.34 29.18
CA GLU A 133 -1.99 -6.76 27.78
C GLU A 133 -0.58 -7.09 27.31
N ALA A 134 -0.47 -8.08 26.43
CA ALA A 134 0.79 -8.35 25.73
C ALA A 134 1.05 -7.29 24.65
N GLU A 135 2.27 -7.27 24.12
CA GLU A 135 2.53 -6.55 22.87
C GLU A 135 1.76 -7.22 21.71
N ALA A 136 0.70 -6.56 21.27
CA ALA A 136 -0.29 -7.18 20.38
C ALA A 136 -1.08 -6.18 19.52
N ALA A 137 -1.65 -6.69 18.43
CA ALA A 137 -2.54 -5.97 17.53
C ALA A 137 -3.85 -6.74 17.31
N TYR A 138 -4.99 -6.06 17.35
CA TYR A 138 -6.33 -6.65 17.25
C TYR A 138 -7.21 -5.86 16.29
N TYR A 139 -8.09 -6.56 15.58
CA TYR A 139 -9.07 -5.95 14.71
C TYR A 139 -10.43 -6.64 14.90
N SER A 140 -11.44 -5.83 15.19
CA SER A 140 -12.85 -6.20 15.19
C SER A 140 -13.50 -5.60 13.95
N ARG A 141 -13.91 -6.48 13.02
CA ARG A 141 -14.62 -6.10 11.80
C ARG A 141 -16.04 -5.66 12.12
N GLN A 142 -16.72 -6.33 13.05
CA GLN A 142 -18.09 -5.97 13.44
C GLN A 142 -18.21 -4.59 14.09
N ASN A 143 -17.14 -4.10 14.71
CA ASN A 143 -17.13 -2.81 15.43
C ASN A 143 -16.24 -1.76 14.76
N ASP A 144 -15.72 -2.01 13.55
CA ASP A 144 -14.80 -1.11 12.83
C ASP A 144 -13.66 -0.57 13.71
N THR A 145 -13.08 -1.43 14.55
CA THR A 145 -12.14 -1.01 15.60
C THR A 145 -10.81 -1.76 15.52
N VAL A 146 -9.72 -1.00 15.46
CA VAL A 146 -8.33 -1.48 15.50
C VAL A 146 -7.73 -1.17 16.87
N ILE A 147 -7.12 -2.14 17.54
CA ILE A 147 -6.54 -1.98 18.88
C ILE A 147 -5.08 -2.46 18.90
N PHE A 148 -4.17 -1.64 19.39
CA PHE A 148 -2.76 -1.96 19.62
C PHE A 148 -2.42 -1.78 21.09
N PHE A 149 -1.71 -2.77 21.64
CA PHE A 149 -1.14 -2.69 22.98
C PHE A 149 0.36 -2.86 22.93
N ASN A 150 1.07 -2.03 23.70
CA ASN A 150 2.50 -2.13 23.99
C ASN A 150 3.43 -2.15 22.77
N THR A 151 2.95 -1.69 21.62
CA THR A 151 3.73 -1.52 20.40
C THR A 151 3.53 -0.12 19.81
N SER A 152 4.53 0.36 19.10
CA SER A 152 4.56 1.69 18.49
C SER A 152 5.09 1.69 17.07
N TYR A 153 5.23 0.50 16.46
CA TYR A 153 5.66 0.41 15.07
C TYR A 153 4.57 0.95 14.14
N TYR A 154 4.81 2.14 13.59
CA TYR A 154 3.79 2.87 12.82
C TYR A 154 3.36 2.10 11.56
N GLY A 155 4.28 1.38 10.92
CA GLY A 155 3.98 0.61 9.71
C GLY A 155 2.87 -0.44 9.89
N GLN A 156 2.77 -1.08 11.07
CA GLN A 156 1.67 -2.01 11.34
C GLN A 156 0.35 -1.25 11.61
N LEU A 157 0.39 -0.16 12.37
CA LEU A 157 -0.77 0.71 12.60
C LEU A 157 -1.34 1.21 11.28
N LYS A 158 -0.51 1.86 10.45
CA LYS A 158 -0.89 2.37 9.12
C LYS A 158 -1.63 1.31 8.31
N SER A 159 -1.00 0.15 8.15
CA SER A 159 -1.52 -0.89 7.26
C SER A 159 -2.82 -1.52 7.77
N TRP A 160 -3.00 -1.65 9.09
CA TRP A 160 -4.25 -2.16 9.66
C TRP A 160 -5.39 -1.16 9.55
N VAL A 161 -5.09 0.14 9.71
CA VAL A 161 -6.07 1.22 9.51
C VAL A 161 -6.52 1.28 8.05
N LEU A 162 -5.59 1.23 7.10
CA LEU A 162 -5.91 1.18 5.66
C LEU A 162 -6.71 -0.08 5.29
N GLY A 163 -6.41 -1.22 5.93
CA GLY A 163 -7.20 -2.45 5.79
C GLY A 163 -8.63 -2.30 6.30
N ALA A 164 -8.82 -1.74 7.51
CA ALA A 164 -10.13 -1.52 8.11
C ALA A 164 -10.98 -0.53 7.28
N VAL A 165 -10.38 0.59 6.88
CA VAL A 165 -11.01 1.57 5.99
C VAL A 165 -11.37 0.93 4.65
N GLY A 166 -10.43 0.21 4.04
CA GLY A 166 -10.64 -0.50 2.78
C GLY A 166 -11.80 -1.48 2.82
N ARG A 167 -11.96 -2.21 3.92
CA ARG A 167 -13.06 -3.15 4.11
C ARG A 167 -14.42 -2.45 4.18
N LYS A 168 -14.50 -1.32 4.88
CA LYS A 168 -15.74 -0.52 4.94
C LYS A 168 -16.05 0.07 3.57
N LEU A 169 -15.04 0.61 2.90
CA LEU A 169 -15.11 1.17 1.56
C LEU A 169 -15.61 0.16 0.50
N ALA A 170 -15.16 -1.09 0.53
CA ALA A 170 -15.59 -2.11 -0.42
C ALA A 170 -17.08 -2.45 -0.26
N VAL A 171 -17.56 -2.67 0.97
CA VAL A 171 -18.97 -3.04 1.21
C VAL A 171 -19.94 -1.89 1.10
N GLU A 172 -19.55 -0.72 1.58
CA GLU A 172 -20.47 0.40 1.63
C GLU A 172 -20.49 1.19 0.30
N TYR A 173 -19.36 1.18 -0.44
CA TYR A 173 -19.16 2.09 -1.56
C TYR A 173 -18.56 1.46 -2.82
N GLY A 174 -18.23 0.16 -2.81
CA GLY A 174 -17.62 -0.50 -3.98
C GLY A 174 -16.23 0.05 -4.29
N VAL A 175 -15.53 0.58 -3.29
CA VAL A 175 -14.19 1.13 -3.48
C VAL A 175 -13.16 0.06 -3.15
N HIS A 176 -12.31 -0.27 -4.12
CA HIS A 176 -11.25 -1.27 -3.97
C HIS A 176 -10.06 -0.70 -3.22
N SER A 177 -9.65 -1.38 -2.15
CA SER A 177 -8.43 -1.08 -1.42
C SER A 177 -7.29 -1.97 -1.92
N ILE A 178 -6.27 -1.40 -2.56
CA ILE A 178 -5.16 -2.16 -3.15
C ILE A 178 -3.85 -1.76 -2.49
N HIS A 179 -3.11 -2.75 -1.99
CA HIS A 179 -1.70 -2.58 -1.62
C HIS A 179 -0.86 -2.50 -2.90
N GLY A 180 -0.78 -1.30 -3.45
CA GLY A 180 -0.19 -1.03 -4.76
C GLY A 180 0.22 0.43 -4.92
N ALA A 181 0.98 0.68 -5.97
CA ALA A 181 1.51 2.00 -6.32
C ALA A 181 0.93 2.46 -7.66
N VAL A 182 0.71 3.76 -7.82
CA VAL A 182 0.21 4.34 -9.07
C VAL A 182 1.12 5.47 -9.52
N VAL A 183 1.44 5.45 -10.82
CA VAL A 183 2.07 6.55 -11.55
C VAL A 183 1.32 6.75 -12.85
N THR A 184 1.22 7.98 -13.33
CA THR A 184 0.63 8.27 -14.65
C THR A 184 1.72 8.65 -15.64
N LYS A 185 1.57 8.25 -16.91
CA LYS A 185 2.40 8.65 -18.05
C LYS A 185 1.49 9.03 -19.20
N ASP A 186 1.65 10.24 -19.73
CA ASP A 186 0.79 10.81 -20.79
C ASP A 186 -0.71 10.70 -20.46
N GLY A 187 -1.06 10.95 -19.20
CA GLY A 187 -2.44 10.84 -18.71
C GLY A 187 -2.97 9.42 -18.51
N LYS A 188 -2.17 8.38 -18.79
CA LYS A 188 -2.54 6.97 -18.58
C LYS A 188 -1.94 6.42 -17.28
N GLY A 189 -2.74 5.81 -16.43
CA GLY A 189 -2.31 5.26 -15.14
C GLY A 189 -1.74 3.85 -15.25
N ILE A 190 -0.65 3.64 -14.51
CA ILE A 190 0.02 2.35 -14.30
C ILE A 190 -0.14 2.00 -12.83
N LEU A 191 -0.85 0.91 -12.54
CA LEU A 191 -0.97 0.34 -11.20
C LEU A 191 0.03 -0.81 -11.04
N TYR A 192 0.86 -0.75 -10.02
CA TYR A 192 1.75 -1.83 -9.62
C TYR A 192 1.19 -2.57 -8.41
N ILE A 193 1.15 -3.89 -8.48
CA ILE A 193 0.82 -4.77 -7.35
C ILE A 193 1.97 -5.76 -7.21
N ALA A 194 2.55 -5.86 -6.02
CA ALA A 194 3.84 -6.50 -5.87
C ALA A 194 4.10 -6.99 -4.44
N PRO A 195 4.71 -8.17 -4.26
CA PRO A 195 5.30 -8.54 -2.99
C PRO A 195 6.41 -7.57 -2.56
N THR A 196 6.67 -7.52 -1.26
CA THR A 196 7.82 -6.79 -0.72
C THR A 196 9.13 -7.24 -1.40
N GLY A 197 9.99 -6.27 -1.76
CA GLY A 197 11.34 -6.54 -2.28
C GLY A 197 11.44 -6.84 -3.78
N THR A 198 10.32 -6.84 -4.51
CA THR A 198 10.29 -7.12 -5.96
C THR A 198 10.51 -5.89 -6.85
N GLY A 199 10.43 -4.68 -6.29
CA GLY A 199 10.73 -3.43 -6.99
C GLY A 199 9.55 -2.49 -7.23
N LYS A 200 8.46 -2.56 -6.43
CA LYS A 200 7.31 -1.63 -6.48
C LYS A 200 7.76 -0.17 -6.48
N SER A 201 8.39 0.29 -5.40
CA SER A 201 8.87 1.67 -5.29
C SER A 201 9.92 2.01 -6.35
N THR A 202 10.86 1.10 -6.63
CA THR A 202 11.82 1.31 -7.72
C THR A 202 11.13 1.58 -9.06
N SER A 203 10.02 0.91 -9.34
CA SER A 203 9.25 1.11 -10.57
C SER A 203 8.45 2.41 -10.56
N THR A 204 7.82 2.75 -9.44
CA THR A 204 7.11 4.04 -9.27
C THR A 204 8.03 5.22 -9.56
N TYR A 205 9.19 5.27 -8.88
CA TYR A 205 10.15 6.37 -9.00
C TYR A 205 10.93 6.32 -10.32
N GLY A 206 11.24 5.13 -10.85
CA GLY A 206 11.93 4.98 -12.12
C GLY A 206 11.12 5.50 -13.31
N VAL A 207 9.80 5.27 -13.33
CA VAL A 207 8.93 5.85 -14.38
C VAL A 207 8.83 7.37 -14.27
N MET A 208 9.04 7.96 -13.09
CA MET A 208 9.09 9.42 -12.92
C MET A 208 10.28 10.08 -13.63
N GLU A 209 11.26 9.34 -14.15
CA GLU A 209 12.33 9.90 -14.98
C GLU A 209 11.86 10.27 -16.40
N PHE A 210 10.73 9.71 -16.86
CA PHE A 210 10.16 10.02 -18.16
C PHE A 210 9.39 11.35 -18.14
N PRO A 211 9.32 12.07 -19.28
CA PRO A 211 8.50 13.26 -19.40
C PRO A 211 7.01 12.93 -19.27
N ASN A 212 6.19 13.93 -18.93
CA ASN A 212 4.74 13.84 -18.82
C ASN A 212 4.26 12.74 -17.85
N THR A 213 4.95 12.61 -16.72
CA THR A 213 4.51 11.73 -15.63
C THR A 213 4.08 12.48 -14.39
N ARG A 214 3.12 11.91 -13.69
CA ARG A 214 2.69 12.39 -12.36
C ARG A 214 2.68 11.23 -11.36
N PHE A 215 3.25 11.48 -10.20
CA PHE A 215 3.28 10.56 -9.07
C PHE A 215 1.94 10.60 -8.34
N HIS A 216 1.32 9.45 -8.13
CA HIS A 216 0.05 9.33 -7.42
C HIS A 216 0.23 8.66 -6.05
N SER A 217 0.76 7.45 -6.00
CA SER A 217 0.97 6.73 -4.74
C SER A 217 2.08 5.68 -4.85
N ASP A 218 2.74 5.33 -3.74
CA ASP A 218 3.81 4.32 -3.73
C ASP A 218 3.46 3.02 -2.98
N ASP A 219 2.42 3.02 -2.17
CA ASP A 219 2.19 1.92 -1.24
C ASP A 219 0.75 1.42 -1.19
N TRP A 220 -0.21 2.34 -1.18
CA TRP A 220 -1.63 2.02 -1.10
C TRP A 220 -2.45 2.93 -2.03
N VAL A 221 -3.55 2.41 -2.54
CA VAL A 221 -4.47 3.16 -3.42
C VAL A 221 -5.91 2.70 -3.23
N TYR A 222 -6.85 3.63 -3.39
CA TYR A 222 -8.26 3.33 -3.49
C TYR A 222 -8.73 3.46 -4.93
N VAL A 223 -9.43 2.45 -5.44
CA VAL A 223 -9.90 2.41 -6.83
C VAL A 223 -11.43 2.37 -6.87
N ARG A 224 -12.04 3.24 -7.67
CA ARG A 224 -13.45 3.16 -8.03
C ARG A 224 -13.58 2.55 -9.41
N TYR A 225 -14.50 1.62 -9.57
CA TYR A 225 -14.93 1.17 -10.89
C TYR A 225 -16.16 1.93 -11.31
N ALA A 226 -16.13 2.46 -12.51
CA ALA A 226 -17.20 3.28 -13.05
C ALA A 226 -17.59 2.83 -14.45
N TYR A 227 -18.84 3.11 -14.78
CA TYR A 227 -19.42 2.80 -16.09
C TYR A 227 -19.76 4.11 -16.80
N GLY A 228 -19.57 4.12 -18.12
CA GLY A 228 -20.15 5.16 -18.97
C GLY A 228 -21.67 5.02 -19.02
N THR A 229 -22.39 6.13 -19.12
CA THR A 229 -23.84 6.14 -19.35
C THR A 229 -24.16 6.60 -20.76
N LYS A 230 -25.35 6.25 -21.29
CA LYS A 230 -25.81 6.70 -22.62
C LYS A 230 -25.83 8.23 -22.79
N ASP A 231 -26.03 8.99 -21.71
CA ASP A 231 -26.01 10.45 -21.70
C ASP A 231 -24.60 11.04 -21.48
N GLY A 232 -23.55 10.22 -21.53
CA GLY A 232 -22.15 10.66 -21.52
C GLY A 232 -21.57 10.95 -20.13
N LYS A 233 -22.25 10.53 -19.05
CA LYS A 233 -21.71 10.61 -17.68
C LYS A 233 -20.88 9.36 -17.37
N THR A 234 -20.12 9.45 -16.29
CA THR A 234 -19.38 8.33 -15.71
C THR A 234 -19.88 8.12 -14.28
N VAL A 235 -20.31 6.90 -13.96
CA VAL A 235 -20.93 6.58 -12.66
C VAL A 235 -20.23 5.40 -12.02
N SER A 236 -19.66 5.62 -10.84
CA SER A 236 -19.26 4.55 -9.92
C SER A 236 -20.47 4.16 -9.09
N PRO A 237 -21.04 2.95 -9.25
CA PRO A 237 -22.22 2.54 -8.50
C PRO A 237 -21.90 2.37 -7.00
N LEU A 238 -22.81 2.83 -6.14
CA LEU A 238 -22.73 2.64 -4.69
C LEU A 238 -23.81 1.67 -4.22
N ARG A 239 -25.03 1.78 -4.77
CA ARG A 239 -26.15 0.89 -4.47
C ARG A 239 -27.15 0.86 -5.62
N ILE A 240 -27.98 -0.17 -5.63
CA ILE A 240 -29.00 -0.38 -6.66
C ILE A 240 -30.34 -0.56 -5.96
N LEU A 241 -31.33 0.19 -6.45
CA LEU A 241 -32.70 0.15 -5.96
C LEU A 241 -33.61 -0.42 -7.05
N ASP A 242 -34.26 -1.55 -6.79
CA ASP A 242 -35.28 -2.12 -7.66
C ASP A 242 -36.64 -2.01 -6.98
N GLY A 243 -37.61 -1.37 -7.63
CA GLY A 243 -38.90 -1.04 -6.99
C GLY A 243 -38.80 -0.18 -5.71
N GLY A 244 -37.65 0.46 -5.46
CA GLY A 244 -37.36 1.21 -4.24
C GLY A 244 -36.67 0.40 -3.13
N GLU A 245 -36.49 -0.91 -3.30
CA GLU A 245 -35.75 -1.77 -2.37
C GLU A 245 -34.27 -1.86 -2.76
N GLU A 246 -33.37 -1.80 -1.78
CA GLU A 246 -31.93 -1.96 -2.02
C GLU A 246 -31.59 -3.44 -2.29
N VAL A 247 -31.28 -3.75 -3.54
CA VAL A 247 -31.00 -5.12 -4.00
C VAL A 247 -29.51 -5.45 -4.09
N ALA A 248 -28.66 -4.42 -4.14
CA ALA A 248 -27.20 -4.58 -4.13
C ALA A 248 -26.52 -3.31 -3.60
N LYS A 249 -25.39 -3.47 -2.91
CA LYS A 249 -24.58 -2.37 -2.35
C LYS A 249 -23.08 -2.64 -2.49
N GLY A 250 -22.31 -1.57 -2.61
CA GLY A 250 -20.87 -1.57 -2.74
C GLY A 250 -20.38 -2.52 -3.83
N TYR A 251 -19.46 -3.42 -3.51
CA TYR A 251 -18.89 -4.38 -4.46
C TYR A 251 -19.95 -5.28 -5.13
N GLN A 252 -21.09 -5.53 -4.48
CA GLN A 252 -22.13 -6.42 -4.99
C GLN A 252 -22.85 -5.82 -6.20
N THR A 253 -22.79 -4.49 -6.36
CA THR A 253 -23.43 -3.80 -7.48
C THR A 253 -22.90 -4.25 -8.83
N TYR A 254 -21.62 -4.59 -8.92
CA TYR A 254 -20.97 -5.00 -10.17
C TYR A 254 -21.58 -6.27 -10.74
N ARG A 255 -21.62 -7.34 -9.94
CA ARG A 255 -22.20 -8.61 -10.35
C ARG A 255 -23.69 -8.49 -10.65
N TRP A 256 -24.42 -7.74 -9.81
CA TRP A 256 -25.84 -7.52 -10.02
C TRP A 256 -26.12 -6.84 -11.37
N LEU A 257 -25.37 -5.79 -11.73
CA LEU A 257 -25.52 -5.08 -13.00
C LEU A 257 -25.26 -5.97 -14.21
N GLU A 258 -24.24 -6.84 -14.13
CA GLU A 258 -23.94 -7.81 -15.19
C GLU A 258 -25.05 -8.84 -15.41
N GLU A 259 -25.78 -9.20 -14.35
CA GLU A 259 -26.87 -10.18 -14.39
C GLU A 259 -28.22 -9.55 -14.77
N HIS A 260 -28.38 -8.23 -14.58
CA HIS A 260 -29.64 -7.49 -14.76
C HIS A 260 -29.50 -6.32 -15.74
N ARG A 261 -28.75 -6.54 -16.83
CA ARG A 261 -28.37 -5.50 -17.82
C ARG A 261 -29.54 -4.72 -18.43
N SER A 262 -30.70 -5.35 -18.54
CA SER A 262 -31.91 -4.75 -19.11
C SER A 262 -32.86 -4.18 -18.06
N SER A 263 -32.47 -4.17 -16.78
CA SER A 263 -33.31 -3.70 -15.69
C SER A 263 -33.46 -2.17 -15.71
N ASP A 264 -34.64 -1.72 -15.31
CA ASP A 264 -34.93 -0.30 -15.08
C ASP A 264 -34.54 0.17 -13.68
N ALA A 265 -33.95 -0.72 -12.86
CA ALA A 265 -33.51 -0.42 -11.50
C ALA A 265 -32.64 0.83 -11.44
N THR A 266 -32.79 1.56 -10.35
CA THR A 266 -32.11 2.82 -10.10
C THR A 266 -30.73 2.56 -9.52
N VAL A 267 -29.69 2.92 -10.25
CA VAL A 267 -28.31 2.95 -9.77
C VAL A 267 -28.06 4.29 -9.10
N VAL A 268 -27.78 4.27 -7.80
CA VAL A 268 -27.28 5.43 -7.07
C VAL A 268 -25.77 5.28 -6.98
N GLY A 269 -25.06 6.25 -7.54
CA GLY A 269 -23.61 6.22 -7.69
C GLY A 269 -22.96 7.58 -7.46
N ARG A 270 -21.67 7.67 -7.79
CA ARG A 270 -20.91 8.91 -7.77
C ARG A 270 -20.21 9.15 -9.09
N GLY A 271 -20.16 10.42 -9.49
CA GLY A 271 -19.33 10.89 -10.59
C GLY A 271 -17.84 10.93 -10.22
N LEU A 272 -17.01 11.25 -11.21
CA LEU A 272 -15.57 11.47 -11.02
C LEU A 272 -15.26 12.72 -10.18
N ASP A 273 -16.18 13.70 -10.19
CA ASP A 273 -16.18 14.86 -9.28
C ASP A 273 -16.74 14.54 -7.89
N ASP A 274 -17.09 13.26 -7.65
CA ASP A 274 -17.66 12.68 -6.44
C ASP A 274 -19.06 13.21 -6.09
N ARG A 275 -19.74 13.91 -7.01
CA ARG A 275 -21.17 14.24 -6.83
C ARG A 275 -22.01 12.99 -6.97
N GLU A 276 -23.11 12.93 -6.22
CA GLU A 276 -24.09 11.86 -6.38
C GLU A 276 -24.72 11.92 -7.77
N ILE A 277 -24.81 10.76 -8.42
CA ILE A 277 -25.45 10.58 -9.72
C ILE A 277 -26.43 9.42 -9.61
N THR A 278 -27.60 9.62 -10.18
CA THR A 278 -28.60 8.57 -10.37
C THR A 278 -28.70 8.22 -11.85
N ALA A 279 -28.71 6.93 -12.18
CA ALA A 279 -28.87 6.41 -13.54
C ALA A 279 -29.75 5.16 -13.53
N SER A 280 -30.31 4.77 -14.68
CA SER A 280 -30.99 3.48 -14.83
C SER A 280 -29.97 2.40 -15.19
N ALA A 281 -30.11 1.19 -14.64
CA ALA A 281 -29.17 0.08 -14.88
C ALA A 281 -28.99 -0.21 -16.39
N LYS A 282 -30.08 -0.18 -17.17
CA LYS A 282 -30.05 -0.35 -18.65
C LYS A 282 -29.31 0.74 -19.42
N ASP A 283 -28.92 1.84 -18.78
CA ASP A 283 -28.21 2.95 -19.41
C ASP A 283 -26.70 2.92 -19.17
N LEU A 284 -26.22 2.00 -18.33
CA LEU A 284 -24.79 1.81 -18.05
C LEU A 284 -24.15 0.91 -19.11
N ASP A 285 -22.97 1.29 -19.60
CA ASP A 285 -22.08 0.45 -20.41
C ASP A 285 -21.32 -0.52 -19.50
N VAL A 286 -22.01 -1.56 -19.06
CA VAL A 286 -21.49 -2.57 -18.12
C VAL A 286 -20.36 -3.44 -18.71
N ASP A 287 -20.20 -3.46 -20.04
CA ASP A 287 -19.19 -4.27 -20.73
C ASP A 287 -17.81 -3.61 -20.75
N HIS A 288 -17.75 -2.30 -20.55
CA HIS A 288 -16.52 -1.52 -20.61
C HIS A 288 -16.33 -0.69 -19.32
N PRO A 289 -16.18 -1.35 -18.15
CA PRO A 289 -15.89 -0.63 -16.92
C PRO A 289 -14.54 0.10 -17.02
N GLU A 290 -14.41 1.17 -16.25
CA GLU A 290 -13.19 1.94 -16.13
C GLU A 290 -12.76 2.00 -14.67
N ALA A 291 -11.45 1.98 -14.41
CA ALA A 291 -10.87 2.03 -13.07
C ALA A 291 -10.22 3.39 -12.81
N TYR A 292 -10.54 4.01 -11.67
CA TYR A 292 -10.03 5.31 -11.26
C TYR A 292 -9.42 5.25 -9.86
N ALA A 293 -8.12 5.52 -9.79
CA ALA A 293 -7.34 5.58 -8.55
C ALA A 293 -7.49 6.94 -7.84
N TYR A 294 -7.45 6.87 -6.51
CA TYR A 294 -7.48 8.00 -5.57
C TYR A 294 -6.43 7.77 -4.48
N THR A 295 -5.73 8.83 -4.08
CA THR A 295 -4.64 8.73 -3.10
C THR A 295 -5.18 8.42 -1.70
N SER A 296 -4.61 7.42 -1.03
CA SER A 296 -4.95 7.08 0.36
C SER A 296 -4.25 7.96 1.40
N GLU A 297 -3.12 8.56 1.02
CA GLU A 297 -2.17 9.22 1.92
C GLU A 297 -1.81 10.60 1.36
N LYS A 298 -1.42 11.51 2.25
CA LYS A 298 -0.87 12.84 1.91
C LYS A 298 0.65 12.82 1.87
N VAL A 299 1.26 12.24 2.91
CA VAL A 299 2.72 12.08 3.06
C VAL A 299 3.00 10.59 3.20
N PHE A 300 4.00 10.06 2.50
CA PHE A 300 4.18 8.62 2.38
C PHE A 300 5.16 8.08 3.42
N TYR A 301 4.75 7.06 4.17
CA TYR A 301 5.64 6.31 5.08
C TYR A 301 6.46 5.28 4.29
N LEU A 302 7.73 5.61 4.01
CA LEU A 302 8.59 4.87 3.07
C LEU A 302 9.86 4.34 3.73
N ARG A 303 10.45 3.31 3.13
CA ARG A 303 11.79 2.85 3.52
C ARG A 303 12.82 3.89 3.09
N SER A 304 13.72 4.23 4.00
CA SER A 304 14.77 5.20 3.69
C SER A 304 15.86 4.63 2.79
N ASN A 305 15.95 3.31 2.62
CA ASN A 305 16.86 2.70 1.63
C ASN A 305 16.52 3.04 0.17
N LEU A 306 15.39 3.72 -0.08
CA LEU A 306 15.11 4.36 -1.36
C LEU A 306 16.27 5.23 -1.85
N VAL A 307 17.03 5.87 -0.93
CA VAL A 307 18.19 6.72 -1.26
C VAL A 307 19.28 6.00 -2.03
N GLU A 308 19.36 4.66 -1.95
CA GLU A 308 20.35 3.87 -2.69
C GLU A 308 20.16 3.96 -4.21
N ASN A 309 18.91 4.10 -4.65
CA ASN A 309 18.58 4.18 -6.08
C ASN A 309 18.12 5.59 -6.48
N PHE A 310 17.57 6.35 -5.54
CA PHE A 310 17.07 7.72 -5.75
C PHE A 310 17.59 8.66 -4.65
N PRO A 311 18.88 9.08 -4.71
CA PRO A 311 19.48 9.96 -3.70
C PRO A 311 18.68 11.24 -3.40
N GLN A 312 17.89 11.72 -4.35
CA GLN A 312 17.05 12.90 -4.25
C GLN A 312 16.02 12.79 -3.11
N ALA A 313 15.58 11.57 -2.77
CA ALA A 313 14.68 11.35 -1.64
C ALA A 313 15.32 11.77 -0.31
N ALA A 314 16.66 11.77 -0.20
CA ALA A 314 17.38 12.17 1.00
C ALA A 314 17.12 13.64 1.39
N PHE A 315 16.88 14.53 0.42
CA PHE A 315 16.63 15.96 0.68
C PHE A 315 15.38 16.19 1.53
N ASP A 316 14.39 15.32 1.42
CA ASP A 316 13.18 15.38 2.21
C ASP A 316 13.27 14.49 3.46
N MET A 317 13.82 13.28 3.34
CA MET A 317 14.00 12.37 4.48
C MET A 317 14.84 13.00 5.60
N ILE A 318 15.83 13.84 5.28
CA ILE A 318 16.63 14.54 6.30
C ILE A 318 15.86 15.67 7.03
N ARG A 319 14.68 16.04 6.54
CA ARG A 319 13.78 17.01 7.16
C ARG A 319 12.57 16.32 7.82
N SER A 320 12.40 15.02 7.61
CA SER A 320 11.25 14.26 8.09
C SER A 320 11.49 13.65 9.47
N ARG A 321 10.42 13.09 10.05
CA ARG A 321 10.57 12.10 11.13
C ARG A 321 11.16 10.82 10.53
N LEU A 322 12.05 10.18 11.27
CA LEU A 322 12.58 8.85 11.02
C LEU A 322 12.15 7.89 12.13
N GLU A 323 11.97 6.63 11.75
CA GLU A 323 11.71 5.53 12.65
C GLU A 323 12.78 4.46 12.42
N ASN A 324 13.42 4.03 13.51
CA ASN A 324 14.44 2.99 13.51
C ASN A 324 15.65 3.30 12.60
N ALA A 325 16.16 4.54 12.57
CA ALA A 325 17.45 4.83 11.94
C ALA A 325 18.59 4.46 12.92
N PRO A 326 19.43 3.46 12.60
CA PRO A 326 20.44 2.96 13.52
C PRO A 326 21.68 3.86 13.55
N ASP A 327 22.63 3.51 14.41
CA ASP A 327 24.02 3.98 14.34
C ASP A 327 24.87 2.94 13.58
N VAL A 328 25.74 3.41 12.69
CA VAL A 328 26.53 2.54 11.80
C VAL A 328 27.93 2.30 12.34
N THR A 329 28.45 1.09 12.14
CA THR A 329 29.82 0.73 12.53
C THR A 329 30.84 1.08 11.45
N PRO A 330 32.14 1.20 11.79
CA PRO A 330 33.21 1.34 10.79
C PRO A 330 33.20 0.20 9.75
N GLU A 331 32.85 -1.01 10.17
CA GLU A 331 32.71 -2.17 9.29
C GLU A 331 31.64 -1.95 8.21
N PHE A 332 30.44 -1.50 8.60
CA PHE A 332 29.39 -1.16 7.62
C PHE A 332 29.85 -0.05 6.66
N MET A 333 30.50 0.98 7.19
CA MET A 333 31.01 2.09 6.36
C MET A 333 32.03 1.60 5.33
N ALA A 334 32.87 0.63 5.68
CA ALA A 334 33.85 0.02 4.78
C ALA A 334 33.18 -0.87 3.73
N GLU A 335 32.26 -1.75 4.15
CA GLU A 335 31.53 -2.67 3.26
C GLU A 335 30.68 -1.92 2.22
N HIS A 336 30.10 -0.79 2.60
CA HIS A 336 29.19 -0.02 1.75
C HIS A 336 29.82 1.25 1.16
N LYS A 337 31.16 1.38 1.18
CA LYS A 337 31.88 2.58 0.73
C LYS A 337 31.45 3.03 -0.66
N ALA A 338 31.40 2.13 -1.64
CA ALA A 338 31.07 2.48 -3.02
C ALA A 338 29.66 3.11 -3.16
N THR A 339 28.66 2.55 -2.46
CA THR A 339 27.29 3.07 -2.45
C THR A 339 27.24 4.44 -1.76
N ILE A 340 27.91 4.58 -0.60
CA ILE A 340 27.97 5.85 0.14
C ILE A 340 28.61 6.95 -0.71
N ASP A 341 29.74 6.66 -1.36
CA ASP A 341 30.44 7.61 -2.22
C ASP A 341 29.56 8.07 -3.41
N ALA A 342 28.84 7.13 -4.03
CA ALA A 342 27.95 7.42 -5.15
C ALA A 342 26.79 8.34 -4.75
N ILE A 343 26.20 8.11 -3.58
CA ILE A 343 25.13 8.97 -3.03
C ILE A 343 25.71 10.32 -2.62
N GLN A 344 26.86 10.35 -1.92
CA GLN A 344 27.53 11.58 -1.48
C GLN A 344 27.77 12.51 -2.67
N ALA A 345 28.27 12.00 -3.78
CA ALA A 345 28.52 12.79 -4.99
C ALA A 345 27.26 13.48 -5.55
N LYS A 346 26.06 12.97 -5.26
CA LYS A 346 24.79 13.58 -5.66
C LYS A 346 24.27 14.62 -4.67
N LEU A 347 24.62 14.50 -3.39
CA LEU A 347 24.11 15.32 -2.28
C LEU A 347 25.06 16.46 -1.87
N GLN A 348 26.37 16.24 -1.95
CA GLN A 348 27.38 17.16 -1.46
C GLN A 348 27.27 18.54 -2.12
N GLY A 349 27.45 19.59 -1.30
CA GLY A 349 27.35 20.98 -1.75
C GLY A 349 25.93 21.46 -2.04
N LYS A 350 24.88 20.68 -1.71
CA LYS A 350 23.48 21.07 -1.90
C LYS A 350 22.74 21.15 -0.56
N PRO A 351 21.97 22.21 -0.29
CA PRO A 351 21.17 22.32 0.92
C PRO A 351 20.17 21.15 1.10
N PRO A 352 20.05 20.56 2.31
CA PRO A 352 20.67 20.99 3.57
C PRO A 352 22.03 20.30 3.88
N PHE A 353 22.57 19.51 2.95
CA PHE A 353 23.80 18.74 3.12
C PHE A 353 25.09 19.55 2.91
N ASP A 354 24.98 20.73 2.31
CA ASP A 354 26.07 21.70 2.12
C ASP A 354 26.74 22.16 3.42
N ARG A 355 26.02 22.08 4.54
CA ARG A 355 26.51 22.44 5.88
C ARG A 355 27.15 21.29 6.65
N MET A 356 27.10 20.06 6.12
CA MET A 356 27.69 18.89 6.76
C MET A 356 29.13 18.73 6.32
N ASP A 357 30.03 18.43 7.26
CA ASP A 357 31.34 17.92 6.88
C ASP A 357 31.23 16.55 6.21
N GLU A 358 32.29 16.12 5.53
CA GLU A 358 32.29 14.88 4.76
C GLU A 358 31.98 13.65 5.63
N ALA A 359 32.57 13.55 6.82
CA ALA A 359 32.37 12.41 7.71
C ALA A 359 30.90 12.32 8.19
N THR A 360 30.31 13.46 8.52
CA THR A 360 28.91 13.57 8.94
C THR A 360 27.98 13.20 7.79
N LEU A 361 28.19 13.75 6.59
CA LEU A 361 27.37 13.44 5.41
C LEU A 361 27.39 11.94 5.09
N ARG A 362 28.58 11.33 5.08
CA ARG A 362 28.75 9.90 4.84
C ARG A 362 28.01 9.05 5.86
N THR A 363 28.14 9.40 7.14
CA THR A 363 27.46 8.70 8.24
C THR A 363 25.95 8.86 8.12
N THR A 364 25.45 10.06 7.83
CA THR A 364 24.02 10.31 7.59
C THR A 364 23.48 9.48 6.43
N ILE A 365 24.21 9.43 5.31
CA ILE A 365 23.86 8.61 4.14
C ILE A 365 23.77 7.14 4.53
N ALA A 366 24.78 6.60 5.21
CA ALA A 366 24.82 5.21 5.64
C ALA A 366 23.63 4.85 6.54
N ARG A 367 23.27 5.73 7.48
CA ARG A 367 22.16 5.51 8.42
C ARG A 367 20.79 5.43 7.74
N PHE A 368 20.62 6.00 6.54
CA PHE A 368 19.37 5.86 5.79
C PHE A 368 19.13 4.45 5.25
N PHE A 369 20.16 3.63 5.04
CA PHE A 369 19.98 2.30 4.45
C PHE A 369 20.64 1.16 5.23
N ALA A 370 21.28 1.45 6.37
CA ALA A 370 21.92 0.43 7.19
C ALA A 370 20.95 -0.60 7.77
N PHE A 371 19.72 -0.21 8.08
CA PHE A 371 18.66 -1.12 8.49
C PHE A 371 17.52 -1.09 7.46
N ASP A 372 17.19 -2.25 6.90
CA ASP A 372 16.21 -2.40 5.82
C ASP A 372 14.81 -1.89 6.16
N ASN A 373 14.50 -1.75 7.46
CA ASN A 373 13.23 -1.23 7.93
C ASN A 373 13.36 0.11 8.67
N THR A 374 14.42 0.88 8.41
CA THR A 374 14.42 2.31 8.70
C THR A 374 13.38 2.99 7.80
N ARG A 375 12.58 3.86 8.40
CA ARG A 375 11.44 4.50 7.75
C ARG A 375 11.50 6.01 7.89
N ALA A 376 10.97 6.70 6.89
CA ALA A 376 10.85 8.15 6.86
C ALA A 376 9.47 8.56 6.31
N MET A 377 9.00 9.72 6.74
CA MET A 377 7.82 10.36 6.15
C MET A 377 8.26 11.23 4.96
N LEU A 378 7.88 10.85 3.74
CA LEU A 378 8.28 11.54 2.52
C LEU A 378 7.11 12.37 1.97
N ASP A 379 7.24 13.69 1.97
CA ASP A 379 6.33 14.58 1.25
C ASP A 379 6.79 14.65 -0.20
N ILE A 380 6.05 13.96 -1.07
CA ILE A 380 6.46 13.85 -2.46
C ILE A 380 6.45 15.19 -3.21
N THR A 381 5.74 16.20 -2.70
CA THR A 381 5.68 17.55 -3.28
C THR A 381 6.97 18.35 -3.10
N THR A 382 7.89 17.87 -2.25
CA THR A 382 9.23 18.45 -2.09
C THR A 382 10.25 17.76 -2.99
N VAL A 383 9.93 16.56 -3.50
CA VAL A 383 10.77 15.75 -4.39
C VAL A 383 10.47 16.07 -5.86
N PHE A 384 9.20 16.17 -6.22
CA PHE A 384 8.74 16.51 -7.56
C PHE A 384 7.96 17.82 -7.56
N PRO A 385 8.01 18.61 -8.66
CA PRO A 385 7.23 19.83 -8.75
C PRO A 385 5.72 19.51 -8.73
N LYS A 386 4.91 20.44 -8.23
CA LYS A 386 3.49 20.20 -7.88
C LYS A 386 2.65 19.66 -9.04
N GLU A 387 2.88 20.12 -10.25
CA GLU A 387 2.19 19.64 -11.47
C GLU A 387 2.48 18.18 -11.80
N ARG A 388 3.57 17.62 -11.26
CA ARG A 388 3.97 16.20 -11.38
C ARG A 388 3.51 15.33 -10.22
N VAL A 389 2.59 15.81 -9.40
CA VAL A 389 2.07 15.08 -8.24
C VAL A 389 0.55 15.21 -8.18
N PHE A 390 -0.13 14.17 -7.68
CA PHE A 390 -1.53 14.27 -7.25
C PHE A 390 -1.58 14.78 -5.82
N THR A 391 -2.13 15.97 -5.60
CA THR A 391 -2.24 16.60 -4.27
C THR A 391 -3.68 16.74 -3.77
N ASN A 392 -4.65 16.57 -4.65
CA ASN A 392 -6.06 16.48 -4.27
C ASN A 392 -6.42 14.99 -4.14
N PRO A 393 -6.81 14.50 -2.94
CA PRO A 393 -7.12 13.09 -2.75
C PRO A 393 -8.36 12.62 -3.49
N MET A 394 -9.16 13.55 -4.01
CA MET A 394 -10.34 13.27 -4.83
C MET A 394 -10.11 13.53 -6.33
N GLU A 395 -8.88 13.81 -6.75
CA GLU A 395 -8.52 13.87 -8.18
C GLU A 395 -8.33 12.45 -8.71
N PRO A 396 -9.12 12.00 -9.70
CA PRO A 396 -9.04 10.64 -10.20
C PRO A 396 -7.86 10.44 -11.15
N ALA A 397 -7.13 9.34 -10.99
CA ALA A 397 -6.16 8.84 -11.96
C ALA A 397 -6.72 7.61 -12.66
N ARG A 398 -7.05 7.71 -13.96
CA ARG A 398 -7.53 6.57 -14.75
C ARG A 398 -6.43 5.51 -14.84
N ILE A 399 -6.75 4.27 -14.45
CA ILE A 399 -5.84 3.12 -14.56
C ILE A 399 -6.05 2.51 -15.94
N ASN A 400 -4.97 2.37 -16.70
CA ASN A 400 -4.98 1.75 -18.02
C ASN A 400 -4.22 0.43 -18.04
N ALA A 401 -3.19 0.29 -17.20
CA ALA A 401 -2.43 -0.94 -17.06
C ALA A 401 -2.22 -1.32 -15.58
N VAL A 402 -2.28 -2.60 -15.30
CA VAL A 402 -1.99 -3.22 -14.01
C VAL A 402 -0.84 -4.19 -14.20
N LEU A 403 0.24 -4.02 -13.44
CA LEU A 403 1.41 -4.89 -13.50
C LEU A 403 1.54 -5.63 -12.18
N LEU A 404 1.40 -6.95 -12.25
CA LEU A 404 1.78 -7.85 -11.17
C LEU A 404 3.30 -8.04 -11.25
N ILE A 405 4.02 -7.44 -10.32
CA ILE A 405 5.48 -7.50 -10.29
C ILE A 405 5.93 -8.72 -9.49
N LYS A 406 6.84 -9.49 -10.07
CA LYS A 406 7.57 -10.58 -9.40
C LYS A 406 9.08 -10.40 -9.54
N ARG A 407 9.80 -11.17 -8.74
CA ARG A 407 11.22 -11.45 -8.93
C ARG A 407 11.42 -12.95 -8.85
N ASN A 408 11.47 -13.59 -10.01
CA ASN A 408 11.68 -15.03 -10.12
C ASN A 408 12.82 -15.32 -11.11
N PHE A 409 13.95 -15.82 -10.60
CA PHE A 409 15.11 -16.13 -11.43
C PHE A 409 14.96 -17.44 -12.21
N ASP A 410 13.98 -18.28 -11.86
CA ASP A 410 13.73 -19.56 -12.55
C ASP A 410 12.89 -19.37 -13.83
N GLU A 411 12.31 -18.18 -14.03
CA GLU A 411 11.50 -17.86 -15.21
C GLU A 411 12.26 -16.97 -16.19
N ASP A 412 12.14 -17.26 -17.48
CA ASP A 412 12.71 -16.44 -18.56
C ASP A 412 11.73 -15.39 -19.09
N VAL A 413 10.44 -15.52 -18.79
CA VAL A 413 9.43 -14.53 -19.17
C VAL A 413 9.69 -13.25 -18.40
N VAL A 414 9.88 -12.16 -19.14
CA VAL A 414 10.13 -10.83 -18.59
C VAL A 414 8.83 -10.06 -18.46
N VAL A 415 7.99 -10.06 -19.49
CA VAL A 415 6.67 -9.44 -19.45
C VAL A 415 5.68 -10.23 -20.28
N GLU A 416 4.46 -10.42 -19.79
CA GLU A 416 3.37 -10.99 -20.57
C GLU A 416 2.03 -10.33 -20.24
N ARG A 417 1.17 -10.19 -21.24
CA ARG A 417 -0.25 -9.88 -21.04
C ARG A 417 -0.96 -11.11 -20.46
N LEU A 418 -1.71 -10.90 -19.38
CA LEU A 418 -2.35 -11.99 -18.66
C LEU A 418 -3.81 -12.22 -19.12
N PRO A 419 -4.21 -13.49 -19.38
CA PRO A 419 -5.61 -13.86 -19.33
C PRO A 419 -6.12 -13.84 -17.88
N ILE A 420 -7.44 -13.74 -17.70
CA ILE A 420 -8.07 -13.64 -16.38
C ILE A 420 -7.67 -14.79 -15.45
N ASP A 421 -7.62 -16.02 -15.95
CA ASP A 421 -7.28 -17.21 -15.15
C ASP A 421 -5.90 -17.06 -14.49
N LYS A 422 -4.89 -16.65 -15.26
CA LYS A 422 -3.54 -16.43 -14.73
C LYS A 422 -3.49 -15.22 -13.79
N PHE A 423 -4.20 -14.14 -14.11
CA PHE A 423 -4.25 -12.94 -13.27
C PHE A 423 -4.85 -13.23 -11.89
N MET A 424 -5.99 -13.92 -11.87
CA MET A 424 -6.67 -14.27 -10.62
C MET A 424 -5.90 -15.34 -9.83
N ALA A 425 -5.33 -16.36 -10.49
CA ALA A 425 -4.50 -17.36 -9.83
C ALA A 425 -3.25 -16.72 -9.17
N ARG A 426 -2.60 -15.78 -9.86
CA ARG A 426 -1.47 -15.00 -9.33
C ARG A 426 -1.83 -14.27 -8.04
N LEU A 427 -3.00 -13.65 -8.00
CA LEU A 427 -3.47 -12.89 -6.85
C LEU A 427 -3.91 -13.81 -5.70
N LEU A 428 -4.62 -14.90 -6.00
CA LEU A 428 -5.03 -15.88 -4.98
C LEU A 428 -3.82 -16.52 -4.27
N ILE A 429 -2.79 -16.90 -5.03
CA ILE A 429 -1.57 -17.51 -4.48
C ILE A 429 -0.70 -16.44 -3.81
N GLY A 430 -0.44 -15.35 -4.53
CA GLY A 430 0.36 -14.23 -4.02
C GLY A 430 1.78 -14.64 -3.59
N LEU A 431 2.44 -15.48 -4.39
CA LEU A 431 3.76 -16.03 -4.05
C LEU A 431 4.83 -14.93 -4.01
N THR A 432 5.55 -14.85 -2.89
CA THR A 432 6.66 -13.90 -2.71
C THR A 432 8.00 -14.52 -3.12
N PRO A 433 9.05 -13.70 -3.34
CA PRO A 433 10.39 -14.22 -3.58
C PRO A 433 10.97 -15.09 -2.45
N ALA A 434 10.43 -14.98 -1.24
CA ALA A 434 10.82 -15.80 -0.10
C ALA A 434 10.10 -17.16 -0.06
N GLY A 435 9.25 -17.47 -1.04
CA GLY A 435 8.44 -18.68 -1.09
C GLY A 435 7.23 -18.64 -0.16
N THR A 436 6.95 -17.51 0.50
CA THR A 436 5.72 -17.33 1.29
C THR A 436 4.55 -16.97 0.37
N LYS A 437 3.33 -17.34 0.77
CA LYS A 437 2.11 -16.86 0.12
C LYS A 437 1.61 -15.60 0.82
N GLU A 438 1.19 -14.58 0.08
CA GLU A 438 0.52 -13.39 0.59
C GLU A 438 -0.66 -13.10 -0.33
N ILE A 439 -1.88 -13.49 0.05
CA ILE A 439 -3.07 -13.31 -0.79
C ILE A 439 -3.13 -11.86 -1.27
N VAL A 440 -3.32 -11.68 -2.59
CA VAL A 440 -3.30 -10.43 -3.35
C VAL A 440 -2.05 -9.56 -3.14
N TYR A 441 -0.95 -10.18 -2.73
CA TYR A 441 0.30 -9.53 -2.31
C TYR A 441 0.10 -8.54 -1.15
N ASN A 442 -0.87 -8.82 -0.28
CA ASN A 442 -1.21 -7.98 0.86
C ASN A 442 -1.25 -8.81 2.16
N SER A 443 -0.14 -8.85 2.87
CA SER A 443 -0.11 -9.44 4.22
C SER A 443 -0.76 -8.58 5.31
N TYR A 444 -1.39 -7.46 4.94
CA TYR A 444 -2.07 -6.54 5.86
C TYR A 444 -3.60 -6.58 5.77
N ARG A 445 -4.17 -7.46 4.93
CA ARG A 445 -5.63 -7.63 4.77
C ARG A 445 -6.33 -7.73 6.12
N ALA A 446 -7.41 -6.99 6.32
CA ALA A 446 -8.14 -6.94 7.57
C ALA A 446 -9.09 -8.14 7.75
N VAL A 447 -8.58 -9.36 7.54
CA VAL A 447 -9.36 -10.61 7.47
C VAL A 447 -8.65 -11.77 8.19
N ASP A 448 -9.34 -12.90 8.34
CA ASP A 448 -8.74 -14.16 8.80
C ASP A 448 -7.95 -14.85 7.68
N ASP A 449 -6.76 -14.31 7.41
CA ASP A 449 -5.88 -14.75 6.33
C ASP A 449 -5.48 -16.22 6.46
N LYS A 450 -5.43 -16.77 7.68
CA LYS A 450 -5.09 -18.18 7.90
C LYS A 450 -6.21 -19.09 7.40
N SER A 451 -7.46 -18.78 7.75
CA SER A 451 -8.61 -19.57 7.30
C SER A 451 -8.80 -19.50 5.79
N GLU A 452 -8.66 -18.31 5.20
CA GLU A 452 -8.82 -18.13 3.76
C GLU A 452 -7.72 -18.83 2.98
N ARG A 453 -6.48 -18.76 3.45
CA ARG A 453 -5.36 -19.48 2.84
C ARG A 453 -5.56 -20.99 2.87
N ALA A 454 -6.00 -21.53 4.01
CA ALA A 454 -6.30 -22.96 4.10
C ALA A 454 -7.38 -23.38 3.10
N TRP A 455 -8.40 -22.53 2.88
CA TRP A 455 -9.41 -22.76 1.84
C TRP A 455 -8.81 -22.65 0.43
N ILE A 456 -7.97 -21.65 0.16
CA ILE A 456 -7.27 -21.48 -1.13
C ILE A 456 -6.38 -22.68 -1.45
N ASP A 457 -5.68 -23.24 -0.46
CA ASP A 457 -4.83 -24.43 -0.66
C ASP A 457 -5.65 -25.63 -1.17
N THR A 458 -6.95 -25.73 -0.85
CA THR A 458 -7.83 -26.81 -1.36
C THR A 458 -8.12 -26.68 -2.85
N ILE A 459 -8.26 -25.46 -3.37
CA ILE A 459 -8.46 -25.23 -4.81
C ILE A 459 -7.13 -25.26 -5.56
N GLU A 460 -6.04 -24.79 -4.95
CA GLU A 460 -4.69 -24.86 -5.52
C GLU A 460 -4.23 -26.30 -5.71
N ALA A 461 -4.57 -27.20 -4.79
CA ALA A 461 -4.27 -28.64 -4.90
C ALA A 461 -4.90 -29.29 -6.15
N LYS A 462 -5.91 -28.65 -6.76
CA LYS A 462 -6.51 -29.09 -8.03
C LYS A 462 -5.76 -28.55 -9.26
N GLY A 463 -4.70 -27.77 -9.10
CA GLY A 463 -3.90 -27.21 -10.18
C GLY A 463 -4.07 -25.70 -10.33
N VAL A 464 -2.95 -24.99 -10.43
CA VAL A 464 -2.89 -23.52 -10.53
C VAL A 464 -3.60 -23.00 -11.80
N ASP A 465 -3.52 -23.76 -12.88
CA ASP A 465 -4.18 -23.48 -14.17
C ASP A 465 -5.71 -23.53 -14.09
N ARG A 466 -6.26 -24.31 -13.16
CA ARG A 466 -7.72 -24.44 -12.96
C ARG A 466 -8.24 -23.60 -11.81
N MET A 467 -7.35 -22.94 -11.07
CA MET A 467 -7.63 -22.31 -9.78
C MET A 467 -8.76 -21.28 -9.86
N TRP A 468 -8.79 -20.43 -10.90
CA TRP A 468 -9.86 -19.47 -11.07
C TRP A 468 -11.21 -20.14 -11.36
N SER A 469 -11.24 -21.12 -12.28
CA SER A 469 -12.48 -21.86 -12.58
C SER A 469 -13.01 -22.65 -11.38
N GLU A 470 -12.14 -23.20 -10.53
CA GLU A 470 -12.51 -23.91 -9.31
C GLU A 470 -13.00 -22.95 -8.24
N TYR A 471 -12.37 -21.77 -8.15
CA TYR A 471 -12.85 -20.67 -7.35
C TYR A 471 -14.28 -20.31 -7.79
N GLU A 472 -14.54 -20.00 -9.05
CA GLU A 472 -15.86 -19.58 -9.53
C GLU A 472 -16.98 -20.57 -9.18
N LYS A 473 -16.74 -21.89 -9.34
CA LYS A 473 -17.71 -22.96 -9.03
C LYS A 473 -17.98 -23.14 -7.53
N ALA A 474 -17.07 -22.72 -6.65
CA ALA A 474 -17.19 -22.96 -5.23
C ALA A 474 -18.37 -22.17 -4.62
N LYS A 475 -19.13 -22.81 -3.73
CA LYS A 475 -20.31 -22.20 -3.07
C LYS A 475 -20.03 -21.74 -1.64
N ASP A 476 -18.92 -22.21 -1.08
CA ASP A 476 -18.47 -22.03 0.31
C ASP A 476 -17.29 -21.06 0.41
N LYS A 477 -17.18 -20.13 -0.54
CA LYS A 477 -16.13 -19.10 -0.55
C LYS A 477 -16.18 -18.28 0.75
N PRO A 478 -15.04 -18.02 1.42
CA PRO A 478 -15.00 -17.03 2.48
C PRO A 478 -15.51 -15.68 1.96
N GLU A 479 -16.45 -15.06 2.68
CA GLU A 479 -17.12 -13.82 2.27
C GLU A 479 -16.13 -12.69 1.91
N THR A 480 -15.12 -12.48 2.76
CA THR A 480 -14.11 -11.44 2.58
C THR A 480 -13.15 -11.72 1.43
N LEU A 481 -12.86 -13.00 1.15
CA LEU A 481 -12.13 -13.39 -0.05
C LEU A 481 -12.98 -13.17 -1.31
N HIS A 482 -14.29 -13.43 -1.23
CA HIS A 482 -15.20 -13.19 -2.35
C HIS A 482 -15.32 -11.72 -2.71
N GLU A 483 -15.52 -10.87 -1.72
CA GLU A 483 -15.49 -9.42 -1.86
C GLU A 483 -14.23 -8.95 -2.60
N GLU A 484 -13.05 -9.35 -2.12
CA GLU A 484 -11.78 -8.88 -2.71
C GLU A 484 -11.56 -9.42 -4.13
N MET A 485 -11.87 -10.70 -4.38
CA MET A 485 -11.70 -11.28 -5.72
C MET A 485 -12.67 -10.70 -6.74
N GLU A 486 -13.88 -10.32 -6.32
CA GLU A 486 -14.82 -9.60 -7.19
C GLU A 486 -14.25 -8.22 -7.58
N MET A 487 -13.62 -7.53 -6.64
CA MET A 487 -12.97 -6.25 -6.91
C MET A 487 -11.75 -6.39 -7.82
N PHE A 488 -10.97 -7.48 -7.71
CA PHE A 488 -9.89 -7.77 -8.66
C PHE A 488 -10.39 -8.20 -10.03
N ARG A 489 -11.52 -8.90 -10.12
CA ARG A 489 -12.19 -9.20 -11.40
C ARG A 489 -12.57 -7.90 -12.11
N MET A 490 -13.15 -6.94 -11.38
CA MET A 490 -13.46 -5.62 -11.92
C MET A 490 -12.22 -4.85 -12.36
N LEU A 491 -11.10 -4.98 -11.64
CA LEU A 491 -9.82 -4.39 -12.05
C LEU A 491 -9.37 -4.95 -13.40
N TYR A 492 -9.44 -6.27 -13.57
CA TYR A 492 -9.07 -6.96 -14.80
C TYR A 492 -9.95 -6.51 -15.98
N SER A 493 -11.26 -6.40 -15.76
CA SER A 493 -12.19 -5.93 -16.79
C SER A 493 -11.96 -4.47 -17.18
N SER A 494 -11.39 -3.67 -16.29
CA SER A 494 -11.23 -2.21 -16.49
C SER A 494 -9.86 -1.80 -17.05
N ALA A 495 -8.86 -2.67 -16.96
CA ALA A 495 -7.48 -2.31 -17.26
C ALA A 495 -6.67 -3.47 -17.82
N ALA A 496 -5.62 -3.12 -18.55
CA ALA A 496 -4.70 -4.07 -19.13
C ALA A 496 -3.83 -4.77 -18.07
N ALA A 497 -4.03 -6.06 -17.82
CA ALA A 497 -3.26 -6.80 -16.82
C ALA A 497 -2.00 -7.49 -17.40
N TYR A 498 -0.84 -7.28 -16.78
CA TYR A 498 0.44 -7.86 -17.16
C TYR A 498 1.12 -8.52 -15.96
N ASP A 499 1.93 -9.54 -16.25
CA ASP A 499 2.96 -10.04 -15.35
C ASP A 499 4.30 -9.41 -15.73
N LEU A 500 5.08 -8.98 -14.74
CA LEU A 500 6.39 -8.35 -14.94
C LEU A 500 7.45 -8.99 -14.03
N ASN A 501 8.51 -9.53 -14.62
CA ASN A 501 9.64 -10.12 -13.90
C ASN A 501 10.84 -9.17 -13.87
N THR A 502 11.29 -8.77 -12.67
CA THR A 502 12.38 -7.79 -12.50
C THR A 502 13.77 -8.42 -12.49
N THR A 503 13.98 -9.49 -13.26
CA THR A 503 15.19 -10.33 -13.29
C THR A 503 16.02 -10.15 -14.56
N LEU A 504 15.99 -8.97 -15.19
CA LEU A 504 16.81 -8.68 -16.37
C LEU A 504 18.31 -8.88 -16.15
N GLN A 505 18.81 -8.93 -14.90
CA GLN A 505 20.19 -9.31 -14.60
C GLN A 505 20.56 -10.73 -15.05
N LYS A 506 19.58 -11.57 -15.43
CA LYS A 506 19.83 -12.87 -16.07
C LYS A 506 20.46 -12.74 -17.46
N ASP A 507 20.21 -11.63 -18.15
CA ASP A 507 20.81 -11.36 -19.45
C ASP A 507 22.29 -10.99 -19.28
N LYS A 508 23.19 -11.77 -19.90
CA LYS A 508 24.64 -11.58 -19.82
C LYS A 508 25.14 -10.23 -20.36
N ALA A 509 24.38 -9.54 -21.21
CA ALA A 509 24.79 -8.21 -21.65
C ALA A 509 24.37 -7.08 -20.69
N ILE A 510 23.56 -7.38 -19.67
CA ILE A 510 23.25 -6.41 -18.61
C ILE A 510 24.43 -6.37 -17.65
N THR A 511 25.11 -5.23 -17.62
CA THR A 511 26.37 -5.06 -16.88
C THR A 511 26.18 -4.44 -15.51
N SER A 512 25.00 -3.89 -15.21
CA SER A 512 24.70 -3.27 -13.92
C SER A 512 23.23 -3.38 -13.51
N LYS A 513 22.97 -3.26 -12.20
CA LYS A 513 21.61 -3.17 -11.64
C LYS A 513 20.87 -1.93 -12.16
N MET A 514 21.56 -0.80 -12.32
CA MET A 514 20.96 0.43 -12.83
C MET A 514 20.48 0.26 -14.28
N GLU A 515 21.28 -0.41 -15.12
CA GLU A 515 20.90 -0.73 -16.49
C GLU A 515 19.65 -1.64 -16.53
N ALA A 516 19.63 -2.68 -15.70
CA ALA A 516 18.47 -3.58 -15.56
C ALA A 516 17.19 -2.82 -15.20
N VAL A 517 17.28 -1.91 -14.22
CA VAL A 517 16.15 -1.08 -13.78
C VAL A 517 15.70 -0.15 -14.91
N SER A 518 16.63 0.55 -15.57
CA SER A 518 16.31 1.47 -16.66
C SER A 518 15.58 0.76 -17.81
N LYS A 519 16.07 -0.41 -18.25
CA LYS A 519 15.39 -1.20 -19.28
C LYS A 519 14.03 -1.70 -18.81
N THR A 520 13.89 -2.12 -17.55
CA THR A 520 12.59 -2.50 -16.96
C THR A 520 11.59 -1.34 -17.05
N MET A 521 12.00 -0.09 -16.79
CA MET A 521 11.09 1.06 -16.90
C MET A 521 10.60 1.28 -18.33
N ARG A 522 11.49 1.10 -19.33
CA ARG A 522 11.08 1.15 -20.75
C ARG A 522 10.09 0.05 -21.11
N ILE A 523 10.27 -1.17 -20.58
CA ILE A 523 9.32 -2.28 -20.77
C ILE A 523 7.94 -1.90 -20.21
N ILE A 524 7.88 -1.32 -19.01
CA ILE A 524 6.63 -0.87 -18.39
C ILE A 524 5.92 0.17 -19.26
N VAL A 525 6.65 1.17 -19.75
CA VAL A 525 6.09 2.21 -20.65
C VAL A 525 5.56 1.56 -21.94
N LYS A 526 6.28 0.58 -22.49
CA LYS A 526 5.84 -0.13 -23.70
C LYS A 526 4.63 -1.03 -23.47
N ALA A 527 4.49 -1.63 -22.29
CA ALA A 527 3.29 -2.36 -21.91
C ALA A 527 2.07 -1.43 -21.81
N LEU A 528 2.24 -0.22 -21.25
CA LEU A 528 1.19 0.81 -21.20
C LEU A 528 0.72 1.25 -22.61
N GLU A 529 1.61 1.24 -23.60
CA GLU A 529 1.32 1.60 -24.99
C GLU A 529 0.64 0.48 -25.80
N ASN A 530 0.59 -0.77 -25.29
CA ASN A 530 0.21 -1.93 -26.09
C ASN A 530 -0.79 -2.84 -25.37
N THR A 531 -2.01 -2.92 -25.90
CA THR A 531 -3.10 -3.73 -25.34
C THR A 531 -3.28 -5.11 -25.99
N LYS A 532 -2.40 -5.52 -26.91
CA LYS A 532 -2.53 -6.80 -27.63
C LYS A 532 -2.40 -7.99 -26.68
N SER A 533 -3.21 -9.02 -26.92
CA SER A 533 -3.21 -10.25 -26.11
C SER A 533 -1.95 -11.10 -26.30
N ASP A 534 -1.25 -10.96 -27.42
CA ASP A 534 0.00 -11.66 -27.74
C ASP A 534 1.26 -10.94 -27.22
N PHE A 535 1.10 -9.87 -26.43
CA PHE A 535 2.21 -9.13 -25.85
C PHE A 535 2.97 -10.00 -24.84
N ARG A 536 4.08 -10.60 -25.28
CA ARG A 536 4.92 -11.47 -24.46
C ARG A 536 6.37 -11.39 -24.91
N TYR A 537 7.26 -11.13 -23.96
CA TYR A 537 8.70 -11.06 -24.18
C TYR A 537 9.45 -11.76 -23.06
N ASP A 538 10.51 -12.47 -23.43
CA ASP A 538 11.42 -13.20 -22.54
C ASP A 538 12.82 -12.58 -22.54
N ILE A 539 13.73 -13.15 -21.76
CA ILE A 539 15.14 -12.71 -21.67
C ILE A 539 15.84 -12.69 -23.04
N GLY A 540 15.43 -13.54 -24.00
CA GLY A 540 15.99 -13.57 -25.35
C GLY A 540 15.39 -12.54 -26.32
N SER A 541 14.23 -11.96 -26.01
CA SER A 541 13.44 -11.15 -26.95
C SER A 541 13.06 -9.76 -26.44
N TYR A 542 13.15 -9.47 -25.14
CA TYR A 542 12.75 -8.18 -24.57
C TYR A 542 13.48 -6.98 -25.18
N ARG A 543 14.70 -7.17 -25.70
CA ARG A 543 15.45 -6.08 -26.34
C ARG A 543 14.72 -5.50 -27.55
N LYS A 544 13.97 -6.31 -28.30
CA LYS A 544 13.11 -5.84 -29.42
C LYS A 544 12.06 -4.80 -28.98
N LEU A 545 11.78 -4.71 -27.69
CA LEU A 545 10.83 -3.78 -27.10
C LEU A 545 11.48 -2.46 -26.68
N VAL A 546 12.78 -2.44 -26.35
CA VAL A 546 13.45 -1.34 -25.63
C VAL A 546 14.73 -0.81 -26.28
N GLU A 547 15.17 -1.46 -27.35
CA GLU A 547 16.26 -1.09 -28.28
C GLU A 547 15.65 -0.91 -29.67
#